data_AF-R6BKF9-F1
#
_entry.id   AF-R6BKF9-F1
#
_cell.length_a   1.000
_cell.length_b   1.000
_cell.length_c   1.000
_cell.angle_alpha   90.00
_cell.angle_beta   90.00
_cell.angle_gamma   90.00
#
_symmetry.space_group_name_H-M   'P 1'
#
loop_
_entity.id
_entity.type
_entity.pdbx_description
1 polymer ?
#
loop_
_entity_poly.entity_id
_entity_poly.type
_entity_poly.pdbx_seq_one_letter_code
_entity_poly.pdbx_strand_id
1 'polypeptide(L)' 'MESPCCQDCRYCWQDDRSSVYRRPPFFFCRRKGSFFSRNYQIGEGTRIDPCQSACEQFSPKQTNC' A
#
# COMPACT_ATOMS: atom_id res chain seq x y z
N MET A 1 14.78 7.74 -15.04
CA MET A 1 13.86 8.19 -13.95
C MET A 1 12.94 7.02 -13.68
N GLU A 2 13.09 6.35 -12.54
CA GLU A 2 12.16 5.29 -12.16
C GLU A 2 10.80 5.93 -11.83
N SER A 3 9.72 5.35 -12.33
CA SER A 3 8.37 5.81 -12.00
C SER A 3 8.09 5.54 -10.51
N PRO A 4 7.43 6.47 -9.79
CA PRO A 4 7.13 6.27 -8.38
C PRO A 4 6.20 5.07 -8.20
N CYS A 5 6.44 4.27 -7.16
CA CYS A 5 5.60 3.12 -6.82
C CYS A 5 4.64 3.47 -5.68
N CYS A 6 3.62 2.64 -5.51
CA CYS A 6 2.67 2.82 -4.42
C CYS A 6 3.35 2.80 -3.03
N GLN A 7 4.41 2.01 -2.84
CA GLN A 7 5.17 1.98 -1.57
C GLN A 7 5.77 3.33 -1.16
N ASP A 8 6.07 4.20 -2.12
CA ASP A 8 6.68 5.52 -1.90
C ASP A 8 5.63 6.57 -1.50
N CYS A 9 4.34 6.20 -1.53
CA CYS A 9 3.24 7.10 -1.24
C CYS A 9 2.97 7.20 0.27
N ARG A 10 2.75 8.41 0.81
CA ARG A 10 2.39 8.63 2.24
C ARG A 10 1.11 7.89 2.67
N TYR A 11 0.26 7.57 1.71
CA TYR A 11 -1.00 6.87 1.95
C TYR A 11 -0.87 5.35 1.89
N CYS A 12 0.27 4.83 1.44
CA CYS A 12 0.56 3.41 1.51
C CYS A 12 0.79 3.00 2.95
N TRP A 13 -0.03 2.05 3.39
CA TRP A 13 -0.01 1.50 4.73
C TRP A 13 0.30 0.00 4.65
N GLN A 14 1.33 -0.41 5.37
CA GLN A 14 1.71 -1.80 5.54
C GLN A 14 1.05 -2.36 6.79
N ASP A 15 0.17 -3.32 6.60
CA ASP A 15 -0.45 -4.14 7.63
C ASP A 15 0.41 -5.39 7.85
N ASP A 16 1.50 -5.19 8.61
CA ASP A 16 2.39 -6.26 9.03
C ASP A 16 1.86 -6.90 10.31
N ARG A 17 0.90 -7.83 10.15
CA ARG A 17 0.61 -8.82 11.20
C ARG A 17 1.09 -10.19 10.76
N SER A 18 2.24 -10.21 10.09
CA SER A 18 2.94 -11.46 9.84
C SER A 18 3.31 -12.10 11.18
N SER A 19 3.22 -13.41 11.24
CA SER A 19 3.79 -14.22 12.30
C SER A 19 4.61 -15.31 11.63
N VAL A 20 5.38 -16.08 12.39
CA VAL A 20 6.22 -17.17 11.86
C VAL A 20 5.46 -18.15 10.95
N TYR A 21 4.12 -18.20 11.07
CA TYR A 21 3.24 -19.08 10.30
C TYR A 21 2.31 -18.36 9.32
N ARG A 22 2.38 -17.02 9.21
CA ARG A 22 1.46 -16.23 8.38
C ARG A 22 2.18 -15.51 7.23
N ARG A 23 1.44 -15.47 6.13
CA ARG A 23 1.74 -14.92 4.79
C ARG A 23 2.43 -13.54 4.80
N PRO A 24 3.05 -13.14 3.66
CA PRO A 24 3.67 -11.83 3.47
C PRO A 24 2.77 -10.65 3.87
N PRO A 25 3.37 -9.49 4.21
CA PRO A 25 2.65 -8.32 4.67
C PRO A 25 1.62 -7.84 3.66
N PHE A 26 0.57 -7.23 4.18
CA PHE A 26 -0.53 -6.73 3.40
C PHE A 26 -0.38 -5.20 3.21
N PHE A 27 -0.37 -4.70 1.96
CA PHE A 27 -0.40 -3.27 1.65
C PHE A 27 -1.80 -2.74 1.29
N PHE A 28 -2.10 -1.54 1.80
CA PHE A 28 -3.36 -0.84 1.56
C PHE A 28 -3.13 0.65 1.26
N CYS A 29 -4.02 1.26 0.48
CA CYS A 29 -4.06 2.70 0.27
C CYS A 29 -5.10 3.35 1.17
N ARG A 30 -4.66 4.13 2.15
CA ARG A 30 -5.53 4.86 3.09
C ARG A 30 -6.39 5.96 2.44
N ARG A 31 -6.09 6.32 1.19
CA ARG A 31 -6.83 7.34 0.44
C ARG A 31 -8.01 6.76 -0.34
N LYS A 32 -7.97 5.47 -0.69
CA LYS A 32 -9.03 4.81 -1.46
C LYS A 32 -10.32 4.59 -0.66
N GLY A 33 -10.24 4.54 0.67
CA GLY A 33 -11.39 4.33 1.54
C GLY A 33 -11.01 4.06 2.99
N SER A 34 -12.02 3.91 3.83
CA SER A 34 -11.89 3.70 5.29
C SER A 34 -11.85 2.22 5.70
N PHE A 35 -12.21 1.29 4.82
CA PHE A 35 -12.29 -0.13 5.13
C PHE A 35 -11.09 -0.91 4.58
N PHE A 36 -10.41 -1.64 5.46
CA PHE A 36 -9.20 -2.41 5.14
C PHE A 36 -9.45 -3.89 5.39
N SER A 37 -9.70 -4.64 4.31
CA SER A 37 -9.97 -6.09 4.39
C SER A 37 -8.81 -6.89 3.80
N ARG A 38 -8.39 -7.93 4.53
CA ARG A 38 -7.42 -8.92 4.04
C ARG A 38 -8.02 -9.90 3.03
N ASN A 39 -9.35 -9.92 2.90
CA ASN A 39 -10.04 -10.74 1.91
C ASN A 39 -10.08 -10.07 0.54
N TYR A 40 -9.76 -8.77 0.45
CA TYR A 40 -9.67 -8.07 -0.82
C TYR A 40 -8.50 -8.57 -1.66
N GLN A 41 -8.75 -8.76 -2.95
CA GLN A 41 -7.70 -8.98 -3.95
C GLN A 41 -6.93 -7.69 -4.23
N ILE A 42 -5.71 -7.81 -4.75
CA ILE A 42 -4.93 -6.63 -5.17
C ILE A 42 -5.73 -5.84 -6.20
N GLY A 43 -5.89 -4.53 -5.98
CA GLY A 43 -6.70 -3.65 -6.82
C GLY A 43 -8.15 -3.50 -6.34
N GLU A 44 -8.63 -4.40 -5.49
CA GLU A 44 -9.99 -4.36 -4.92
C GLU A 44 -10.06 -3.49 -3.66
N GLY A 45 -11.03 -2.59 -3.62
CA GLY A 45 -11.22 -1.67 -2.49
C GLY A 45 -9.95 -0.87 -2.17
N THR A 46 -9.44 -1.03 -0.94
CA THR A 46 -8.22 -0.35 -0.48
C THR A 46 -6.95 -1.16 -0.70
N ARG A 47 -7.04 -2.43 -1.14
CA ARG A 47 -5.90 -3.34 -1.30
C ARG A 47 -5.06 -2.96 -2.51
N ILE A 48 -3.75 -2.89 -2.34
CA ILE A 48 -2.81 -2.50 -3.40
C ILE A 48 -1.59 -3.43 -3.42
N ASP A 49 -0.92 -3.48 -4.56
CA ASP A 49 0.46 -3.96 -4.67
C ASP A 49 1.41 -2.80 -4.34
N PRO A 50 2.38 -2.95 -3.43
CA PRO A 50 3.36 -1.90 -3.15
C PRO A 50 4.24 -1.54 -4.36
N CYS A 51 4.50 -2.49 -5.26
CA CYS A 51 5.41 -2.35 -6.39
C CYS A 51 4.73 -1.86 -7.66
N GLN A 52 3.39 -1.77 -7.70
CA GLN A 52 2.69 -1.21 -8.85
C GLN A 52 2.95 0.30 -8.96
N SER A 53 2.89 0.82 -10.19
CA SER A 53 2.99 2.23 -10.48
C SER A 53 2.01 3.06 -9.63
N ALA A 54 2.49 4.18 -9.12
CA ALA A 54 1.66 5.07 -8.33
C ALA A 54 0.52 5.66 -9.16
N CYS A 55 -0.64 5.87 -8.53
CA CYS A 55 -1.78 6.50 -9.18
C CYS A 55 -1.62 8.03 -9.26
N GLU A 56 -2.50 8.69 -10.00
CA GLU A 56 -2.54 10.17 -10.14
C GLU A 56 -2.68 10.90 -8.80
N GLN A 57 -3.23 10.22 -7.79
CA GLN A 57 -3.38 10.75 -6.43
C GLN A 57 -2.15 10.51 -5.54
N PHE A 58 -1.01 10.16 -6.13
CA PHE A 58 0.25 9.95 -5.44
C PHE A 58 0.63 11.18 -4.62
N SER A 59 1.14 10.93 -3.42
CA SER A 59 1.79 11.96 -2.62
C SER A 59 2.98 11.32 -1.92
N PRO A 60 4.20 11.84 -2.11
CA PRO A 60 5.41 11.20 -1.63
C PRO A 60 5.42 11.13 -0.09
N LYS A 61 5.98 10.04 0.46
CA LYS A 61 6.39 9.99 1.87
C LYS A 61 7.44 11.07 2.10
N GLN A 62 7.26 11.87 3.14
CA GLN A 62 8.33 12.75 3.59
C GLN A 62 9.41 11.86 4.21
N THR A 63 10.50 11.66 3.50
CA THR A 63 11.73 11.15 4.10
C THR A 63 12.35 12.31 4.85
N ASN A 64 12.06 12.45 6.15
CA ASN A 64 12.85 13.34 6.99
C ASN A 64 14.23 12.70 7.13
N CYS A 65 15.23 13.35 6.53
CA CYS A 65 16.65 13.06 6.70
C CYS A 65 17.11 13.40 8.13
#